data_AF-W8KYZ6-F1
#
_entry.id   AF-W8KYZ6-F1
#
_cell.length_a   1.000
_cell.length_b   1.000
_cell.length_c   1.000
_cell.angle_alpha   90.00
_cell.angle_beta   90.00
_cell.angle_gamma   90.00
#
_symmetry.space_group_name_H-M   'P 1'
#
loop_
_entity.id
_entity.type
_entity.pdbx_description
1 polymer ?
#
loop_
_entity_poly.entity_id
_entity_poly.type
_entity_poly.pdbx_seq_one_letter_code
_entity_poly.pdbx_strand_id
1 'polypeptide(L)'
;MPRFKVEGKGKETGRKRSRTYKARDADQAKALAAADGTEVESIVELPPEPPSEAQIEYARDLGILIPNDVSGIDLSHLISNKVEGDPPASPQERAMAEELGLEVSPYIGQRRLFANISSVMTNTDRREDMVGWYLFCLTLARPHRDPSKRFTTPRHPAIVSIAETLATDDQLVTSIRNELRNKSMRDYEPNQSYAYKRSMAALENFTSRKPADTPPRRQKGQKKENKSGEKASGIGCLIVAAIIIYLIFLAFF
;
A
#
# COMPACT_ATOMS: atom_id res chain seq x y z
N MET A 1 17.46 -1.32 2.27
CA MET A 1 18.08 -1.44 3.60
C MET A 1 19.38 -0.66 3.66
N PRO A 2 19.36 0.50 4.33
CA PRO A 2 20.52 1.28 4.69
C PRO A 2 21.60 0.49 5.41
N ARG A 3 22.80 1.06 5.41
CA ARG A 3 23.96 0.53 6.13
C ARG A 3 24.34 1.54 7.19
N PHE A 4 24.58 1.08 8.40
CA PHE A 4 25.01 1.92 9.51
C PHE A 4 26.38 1.46 9.98
N LYS A 5 27.35 2.36 9.99
CA LYS A 5 28.60 2.18 10.70
C LYS A 5 28.38 2.54 12.16
N VAL A 6 28.56 1.56 13.03
CA VAL A 6 28.45 1.71 14.48
C VAL A 6 29.84 1.60 15.08
N GLU A 7 30.24 2.61 15.84
CA GLU A 7 31.47 2.60 16.63
C GLU A 7 31.13 2.58 18.11
N GLY A 8 31.96 1.89 18.89
CA GLY A 8 31.71 1.71 20.30
C GLY A 8 32.74 0.82 20.98
N LYS A 9 32.37 0.22 22.11
CA LYS A 9 33.24 -0.68 22.89
C LYS A 9 32.59 -2.04 23.10
N GLY A 10 33.38 -3.11 23.13
CA GLY A 10 32.87 -4.42 23.51
C GLY A 10 32.56 -4.46 25.00
N LYS A 11 31.32 -4.81 25.38
CA LYS A 11 30.85 -4.82 26.79
C LYS A 11 31.76 -5.63 27.73
N GLU A 12 32.30 -6.75 27.25
CA GLU A 12 33.14 -7.63 28.06
C GLU A 12 34.63 -7.25 28.02
N THR A 13 35.09 -6.66 26.92
CA THR A 13 36.53 -6.46 26.67
C THR A 13 36.99 -5.01 26.86
N GLY A 14 36.06 -4.05 26.90
CA GLY A 14 36.34 -2.61 26.87
C GLY A 14 37.02 -2.11 25.59
N ARG A 15 37.35 -2.99 24.63
CA ARG A 15 38.07 -2.65 23.41
C ARG A 15 37.17 -1.94 22.41
N LYS A 16 37.72 -0.95 21.71
CA LYS A 16 37.05 -0.26 20.60
C LYS A 16 36.65 -1.25 19.51
N ARG A 17 35.44 -1.09 18.99
CA ARG A 17 34.86 -1.86 17.89
C ARG A 17 34.26 -0.91 16.87
N SER A 18 34.43 -1.23 15.60
CA SER A 18 33.73 -0.60 14.49
C SER A 18 33.12 -1.71 13.65
N ARG A 19 31.79 -1.68 13.46
CA ARG A 19 31.05 -2.68 12.69
C ARG A 19 30.03 -2.00 11.80
N THR A 20 29.72 -2.61 10.67
CA THR A 20 28.67 -2.15 9.77
C THR A 20 27.49 -3.10 9.84
N TYR A 21 26.30 -2.55 10.09
CA TYR A 21 25.05 -3.29 10.15
C TYR A 21 24.13 -2.87 9.00
N LYS A 22 23.39 -3.82 8.43
CA LYS A 22 22.27 -3.52 7.53
C LYS A 22 21.01 -3.46 8.37
N ALA A 23 20.33 -2.31 8.39
CA ALA A 23 19.14 -2.07 9.20
C ALA A 23 18.21 -1.08 8.48
N ARG A 24 16.94 -1.07 8.87
CA ARG A 24 15.94 -0.11 8.37
C ARG A 24 16.15 1.30 8.92
N ASP A 25 16.64 1.40 10.15
CA ASP A 25 16.81 2.66 10.88
C ASP A 25 17.98 2.55 11.87
N ALA A 26 18.40 3.70 12.40
CA ALA A 26 19.49 3.79 13.36
C ALA A 26 19.20 3.01 14.65
N ASP A 27 17.93 2.95 15.08
CA ASP A 27 17.52 2.25 16.30
C ASP A 27 17.67 0.73 16.16
N GLN A 28 17.29 0.16 15.02
CA GLN A 28 17.48 -1.25 14.72
C GLN A 28 18.97 -1.58 14.57
N ALA A 29 19.76 -0.71 13.93
CA ALA A 29 21.22 -0.89 13.89
C ALA A 29 21.86 -0.86 15.29
N LYS A 30 21.37 0.01 16.19
CA LYS A 30 21.78 0.05 17.59
C LYS A 30 21.40 -1.22 18.34
N ALA A 31 20.18 -1.74 18.12
CA ALA A 31 19.74 -3.00 18.72
C ALA A 31 20.60 -4.19 18.26
N LEU A 32 20.93 -4.27 16.97
CA LEU A 32 21.83 -5.28 16.42
C LEU A 32 23.23 -5.18 17.05
N ALA A 33 23.77 -3.96 17.15
CA ALA A 33 25.08 -3.74 17.79
C ALA A 33 25.08 -4.14 19.27
N ALA A 34 24.00 -3.86 20.00
CA ALA A 34 23.85 -4.23 21.40
C ALA A 34 23.74 -5.74 21.61
N ALA A 35 23.05 -6.45 20.70
CA ALA A 35 22.96 -7.91 20.67
C ALA A 35 24.33 -8.57 20.41
N ASP A 36 25.17 -7.93 19.59
CA ASP A 36 26.56 -8.30 19.32
C ASP A 36 27.54 -7.95 20.47
N GLY A 37 27.01 -7.52 21.62
CA GLY A 37 27.80 -7.14 22.79
C GLY A 37 28.61 -5.87 22.60
N THR A 38 28.18 -4.96 21.72
CA THR A 38 28.80 -3.65 21.52
C THR A 38 27.98 -2.57 22.22
N GLU A 39 28.63 -1.81 23.10
CA GLU A 39 28.11 -0.57 23.66
C GLU A 39 28.35 0.55 22.64
N VAL A 40 27.27 1.14 22.14
CA VAL A 40 27.28 2.10 21.02
C VAL A 40 27.72 3.49 21.49
N GLU A 41 28.78 4.03 20.91
CA GLU A 41 29.25 5.41 21.13
C GLU A 41 28.83 6.33 19.99
N SER A 42 28.90 5.86 18.73
CA SER A 42 28.47 6.62 17.56
C SER A 42 27.80 5.71 16.53
N ILE A 43 26.89 6.29 15.75
CA ILE A 43 26.22 5.64 14.63
C ILE A 43 26.15 6.61 13.45
N VAL A 44 26.57 6.16 12.27
CA VAL A 44 26.57 6.95 11.04
C VAL A 44 25.98 6.10 9.91
N GLU A 45 25.00 6.65 9.21
CA GLU A 45 24.48 6.03 7.99
C GLU A 45 25.51 6.16 6.87
N LEU A 46 25.84 5.03 6.23
CA LEU A 46 26.76 4.95 5.11
C LEU A 46 25.98 5.11 3.79
N PRO A 47 26.59 5.73 2.78
CA PRO A 47 25.99 5.80 1.46
C PRO A 47 25.78 4.39 0.88
N PRO A 48 24.82 4.23 -0.05
CA PRO A 48 24.64 2.97 -0.80
C PRO A 48 25.94 2.51 -1.45
N GLU A 49 26.16 1.20 -1.51
CA GLU A 49 27.33 0.67 -2.21
C GLU A 49 27.21 0.94 -3.71
N PRO A 50 28.28 1.42 -4.37
CA PRO A 50 28.28 1.53 -5.82
C PRO A 50 28.21 0.13 -6.45
N PRO A 51 27.82 0.02 -7.72
CA PRO A 51 27.81 -1.24 -8.43
C PRO A 51 29.24 -1.76 -8.62
N SER A 52 29.40 -3.08 -8.57
CA SER A 52 30.66 -3.73 -8.93
C SER A 52 30.97 -3.59 -10.41
N GLU A 53 32.25 -3.66 -10.78
CA GLU A 53 32.69 -3.62 -12.18
C GLU A 53 32.00 -4.68 -13.04
N ALA A 54 31.84 -5.90 -12.51
CA ALA A 54 31.13 -6.98 -13.18
C ALA A 54 29.65 -6.66 -13.45
N GLN A 55 28.96 -5.98 -12.52
CA GLN A 55 27.57 -5.55 -12.76
C GLN A 55 27.50 -4.47 -13.85
N ILE A 56 28.46 -3.54 -13.86
CA ILE A 56 28.53 -2.46 -14.85
C ILE A 56 28.80 -3.04 -16.24
N GLU A 57 29.75 -3.95 -16.37
CA GLU A 57 30.07 -4.64 -17.63
C GLU A 57 28.86 -5.42 -18.13
N TYR A 58 28.26 -6.26 -17.29
CA TYR A 58 27.08 -7.03 -17.67
C TYR A 58 25.88 -6.16 -18.06
N ALA A 59 25.65 -5.05 -17.37
CA ALA A 59 24.60 -4.10 -17.74
C ALA A 59 24.83 -3.47 -19.12
N ARG A 60 26.10 -3.15 -19.46
CA ARG A 60 26.46 -2.62 -20.78
C ARG A 60 26.23 -3.66 -21.88
N ASP A 61 26.61 -4.91 -21.64
CA ASP A 61 26.38 -6.01 -22.59
C ASP A 61 24.90 -6.25 -22.86
N LEU A 62 24.04 -6.05 -21.85
CA LEU A 62 22.58 -6.10 -21.97
C LEU A 62 21.98 -4.85 -22.65
N GLY A 63 22.80 -3.84 -22.98
CA GLY A 63 22.36 -2.57 -23.55
C GLY A 63 21.55 -1.70 -22.58
N ILE A 64 21.80 -1.82 -21.28
CA ILE A 64 21.12 -1.03 -20.25
C ILE A 64 21.82 0.32 -20.11
N LEU A 65 21.04 1.40 -20.21
CA LEU A 65 21.52 2.73 -19.87
C LEU A 65 21.62 2.84 -18.34
N ILE A 66 22.86 2.99 -17.85
CA ILE A 66 23.16 3.07 -16.42
C ILE A 66 22.95 4.52 -15.95
N PRO A 67 22.02 4.79 -15.02
CA PRO A 67 21.84 6.11 -14.44
C PRO A 67 23.07 6.55 -13.63
N ASN A 68 23.28 7.87 -13.52
CA ASN A 68 24.30 8.42 -12.63
C ASN A 68 23.98 8.08 -11.17
N ASP A 69 25.01 7.88 -10.36
CA ASP A 69 24.93 7.64 -8.91
C ASP A 69 24.03 6.45 -8.50
N VAL A 70 23.85 5.49 -9.41
CA VAL A 70 23.06 4.27 -9.15
C VAL A 70 23.76 3.36 -8.15
N SER A 71 23.05 2.80 -7.18
CA SER A 71 23.62 1.81 -6.27
C SER A 71 23.76 0.44 -6.94
N GLY A 72 24.57 -0.44 -6.35
CA GLY A 72 24.69 -1.83 -6.84
C GLY A 72 23.38 -2.61 -6.78
N ILE A 73 22.50 -2.30 -5.81
CA ILE A 73 21.15 -2.89 -5.71
C ILE A 73 20.25 -2.39 -6.85
N ASP A 74 20.29 -1.09 -7.11
CA ASP A 74 19.52 -0.48 -8.18
C ASP A 74 19.93 -1.02 -9.55
N LEU A 75 21.24 -1.14 -9.81
CA LEU A 75 21.72 -1.73 -11.06
C LEU A 75 21.33 -3.21 -11.17
N SER A 76 21.34 -3.95 -10.06
CA SER A 76 20.85 -5.33 -10.03
C SER A 76 19.37 -5.45 -10.40
N HIS A 77 18.54 -4.50 -9.99
CA HIS A 77 17.13 -4.46 -10.39
C HIS A 77 16.96 -4.12 -11.86
N LEU A 78 17.71 -3.14 -12.39
CA LEU A 78 17.70 -2.85 -13.83
C LEU A 78 18.08 -4.08 -14.66
N ILE A 79 19.16 -4.77 -14.28
CA ILE A 79 19.59 -6.03 -14.91
C ILE A 79 18.50 -7.08 -14.82
N SER A 80 17.95 -7.32 -13.63
CA SER A 80 16.91 -8.34 -13.41
C SER A 80 15.67 -8.06 -14.26
N ASN A 81 15.21 -6.82 -14.30
CA ASN A 81 14.05 -6.42 -15.09
C ASN A 81 14.27 -6.69 -16.58
N LYS A 82 15.48 -6.39 -17.09
CA LYS A 82 15.85 -6.62 -18.49
C LYS A 82 15.90 -8.12 -18.82
N VAL A 83 16.55 -8.91 -17.97
CA VAL A 83 16.73 -10.36 -18.17
C VAL A 83 15.41 -11.12 -18.04
N GLU A 84 14.61 -10.79 -17.03
CA GLU A 84 13.35 -11.48 -16.73
C GLU A 84 12.16 -10.92 -17.53
N GLY A 85 12.32 -9.78 -18.22
CA GLY A 85 11.20 -9.06 -18.81
C GLY A 85 10.17 -8.62 -17.76
N ASP A 86 10.64 -8.19 -16.59
CA ASP A 86 9.79 -7.63 -15.53
C ASP A 86 9.61 -6.13 -15.78
N PRO A 87 8.38 -5.65 -16.10
CA PRO A 87 8.16 -4.22 -16.29
C PRO A 87 8.48 -3.46 -14.99
N PRO A 88 8.98 -2.22 -15.08
CA PRO A 88 9.23 -1.42 -13.89
C PRO A 88 7.93 -1.21 -13.12
N ALA A 89 7.99 -1.30 -11.79
CA ALA A 89 6.85 -0.94 -10.95
C ALA A 89 6.49 0.55 -11.15
N SER A 90 5.21 0.86 -11.12
CA SER A 90 4.70 2.23 -11.15
C SER A 90 5.03 2.97 -9.83
N PRO A 91 5.05 4.31 -9.84
CA PRO A 91 5.20 5.09 -8.61
C PRO A 91 4.17 4.74 -7.54
N GLN A 92 2.92 4.47 -7.94
CA GLN A 92 1.84 4.10 -7.02
C GLN A 92 2.10 2.75 -6.35
N GLU A 93 2.59 1.76 -7.09
CA GLU A 93 2.92 0.44 -6.53
C GLU A 93 4.10 0.52 -5.56
N ARG A 94 5.11 1.35 -5.84
CA ARG A 94 6.22 1.59 -4.90
C ARG A 94 5.75 2.29 -3.63
N ALA A 95 4.93 3.33 -3.76
CA ALA A 95 4.34 4.05 -2.62
C ALA A 95 3.49 3.11 -1.74
N MET A 96 2.79 2.15 -2.35
CA MET A 96 2.08 1.11 -1.61
C MET A 96 3.02 0.19 -0.80
N ALA A 97 4.17 -0.20 -1.37
CA ALA A 97 5.14 -0.99 -0.63
C ALA A 97 5.72 -0.21 0.57
N GLU A 98 6.01 1.08 0.38
CA GLU A 98 6.44 1.99 1.44
C GLU A 98 5.38 2.12 2.54
N GLU A 99 4.09 2.25 2.17
CA GLU A 99 2.96 2.28 3.11
C GLU A 99 2.90 1.01 3.99
N LEU A 100 3.27 -0.14 3.43
CA LEU A 100 3.37 -1.42 4.14
C LEU A 100 4.67 -1.60 4.95
N GLY A 101 5.57 -0.59 4.89
CA GLY A 101 6.84 -0.54 5.62
C GLY A 101 8.02 -1.17 4.87
N LEU A 102 7.95 -1.29 3.54
CA LEU A 102 9.03 -1.79 2.71
C LEU A 102 9.78 -0.64 2.03
N GLU A 103 11.10 -0.64 2.17
CA GLU A 103 11.97 0.17 1.33
C GLU A 103 12.20 -0.53 0.00
N VAL A 104 11.94 0.17 -1.10
CA VAL A 104 12.04 -0.40 -2.44
C VAL A 104 12.87 0.50 -3.34
N SER A 105 13.64 -0.13 -4.22
CA SER A 105 14.40 0.57 -5.25
C SER A 105 13.45 1.25 -6.24
N PRO A 106 13.78 2.46 -6.74
CA PRO A 106 13.01 3.10 -7.81
C PRO A 106 13.00 2.28 -9.11
N TYR A 107 13.95 1.35 -9.28
CA TYR A 107 14.10 0.50 -10.46
C TYR A 107 13.54 -0.92 -10.26
N ILE A 108 12.87 -1.21 -9.14
CA ILE A 108 12.33 -2.55 -8.91
C ILE A 108 11.27 -2.91 -9.97
N GLY A 109 11.33 -4.14 -10.48
CA GLY A 109 10.31 -4.69 -11.35
C GLY A 109 9.01 -5.00 -10.60
N GLN A 110 7.88 -4.94 -11.31
CA GLN A 110 6.55 -5.13 -10.75
C GLN A 110 6.43 -6.52 -10.11
N ARG A 111 6.77 -7.61 -10.82
CA ARG A 111 6.63 -8.96 -10.25
C ARG A 111 7.49 -9.12 -9.01
N ARG A 112 8.73 -8.62 -9.03
CA ARG A 112 9.62 -8.66 -7.87
C ARG A 112 9.09 -7.85 -6.70
N LEU A 113 8.52 -6.67 -6.94
CA LEU A 113 7.91 -5.84 -5.91
C LEU A 113 6.79 -6.58 -5.17
N PHE A 114 5.84 -7.17 -5.91
CA PHE A 114 4.74 -7.92 -5.31
C PHE A 114 5.23 -9.18 -4.58
N ALA A 115 6.23 -9.88 -5.11
CA ALA A 115 6.85 -11.03 -4.44
C ALA A 115 7.52 -10.61 -3.11
N ASN A 116 8.19 -9.46 -3.08
CA ASN A 116 8.80 -8.91 -1.86
C ASN A 116 7.74 -8.57 -0.82
N ILE A 117 6.63 -7.93 -1.22
CA ILE A 117 5.52 -7.64 -0.29
C ILE A 117 4.95 -8.93 0.27
N SER A 118 4.61 -9.91 -0.57
CA SER A 118 4.11 -11.23 -0.11
C SER A 118 5.08 -11.93 0.83
N SER A 119 6.39 -11.88 0.54
CA SER A 119 7.42 -12.45 1.40
C SER A 119 7.44 -11.79 2.78
N VAL A 120 7.41 -10.46 2.84
CA VAL A 120 7.35 -9.74 4.12
C VAL A 120 6.05 -10.05 4.87
N MET A 121 4.91 -10.05 4.19
CA MET A 121 3.60 -10.31 4.80
C MET A 121 3.45 -11.74 5.33
N THR A 122 4.10 -12.73 4.71
CA THR A 122 4.03 -14.13 5.17
C THR A 122 4.96 -14.46 6.33
N ASN A 123 5.93 -13.57 6.61
CA ASN A 123 6.93 -13.73 7.67
C ASN A 123 6.76 -12.70 8.81
N THR A 124 5.67 -11.92 8.81
CA THR A 124 5.34 -10.96 9.87
C THR A 124 4.19 -11.48 10.74
N ASP A 125 4.13 -11.02 11.99
CA ASP A 125 3.01 -11.25 12.91
C ASP A 125 1.85 -10.27 12.69
N ARG A 126 2.00 -9.30 11.77
CA ARG A 126 0.97 -8.33 11.38
C ARG A 126 -0.15 -9.01 10.57
N ARG A 127 -1.02 -9.76 11.25
CA ARG A 127 -2.09 -10.56 10.64
C ARG A 127 -3.02 -9.71 9.77
N GLU A 128 -3.43 -8.55 10.25
CA GLU A 128 -4.32 -7.62 9.55
C GLU A 128 -3.70 -7.13 8.24
N ASP A 129 -2.43 -6.70 8.27
CA ASP A 129 -1.68 -6.28 7.07
C ASP A 129 -1.58 -7.44 6.05
N MET A 130 -1.29 -8.67 6.52
CA MET A 130 -1.21 -9.85 5.64
C MET A 130 -2.55 -10.17 4.98
N VAL A 131 -3.65 -10.14 5.75
CA VAL A 131 -4.99 -10.37 5.22
C VAL A 131 -5.40 -9.24 4.27
N GLY A 132 -5.12 -7.99 4.61
CA GLY A 132 -5.38 -6.83 3.75
C GLY A 132 -4.63 -6.90 2.43
N TRP A 133 -3.36 -7.31 2.46
CA TRP A 133 -2.57 -7.57 1.26
C TRP A 133 -3.20 -8.66 0.38
N TYR A 134 -3.59 -9.80 0.97
CA TYR A 134 -4.24 -10.88 0.23
C TYR A 134 -5.56 -10.42 -0.42
N LEU A 135 -6.40 -9.70 0.32
CA LEU A 135 -7.65 -9.13 -0.20
C LEU A 135 -7.39 -8.19 -1.38
N PHE A 136 -6.37 -7.33 -1.27
CA PHE A 136 -5.98 -6.44 -2.35
C PHE A 136 -5.53 -7.23 -3.59
N CYS A 137 -4.71 -8.27 -3.44
CA CYS A 137 -4.32 -9.14 -4.56
C CYS A 137 -5.53 -9.77 -5.26
N LEU A 138 -6.53 -10.25 -4.52
CA LEU A 138 -7.78 -10.76 -5.10
C LEU A 138 -8.49 -9.70 -5.95
N THR A 139 -8.48 -8.44 -5.51
CA THR A 139 -9.14 -7.34 -6.22
C THR A 139 -8.37 -6.90 -7.47
N LEU A 140 -7.04 -7.07 -7.49
CA LEU A 140 -6.23 -6.85 -8.68
C LEU A 140 -6.41 -7.96 -9.72
N ALA A 141 -6.52 -9.22 -9.27
CA ALA A 141 -6.81 -10.35 -10.15
C ALA A 141 -8.23 -10.29 -10.73
N ARG A 142 -9.17 -9.69 -9.99
CA ARG A 142 -10.57 -9.52 -10.40
C ARG A 142 -10.98 -8.05 -10.31
N PRO A 143 -10.45 -7.18 -11.19
CA PRO A 143 -10.72 -5.76 -11.11
C PRO A 143 -12.19 -5.49 -11.35
N HIS A 144 -12.77 -4.62 -10.52
CA HIS A 144 -14.15 -4.19 -10.70
C HIS A 144 -14.32 -3.52 -12.09
N ARG A 145 -15.45 -3.79 -12.76
CA ARG A 145 -15.72 -3.25 -14.11
C ARG A 145 -15.70 -1.72 -14.13
N ASP A 146 -16.32 -1.12 -13.13
CA ASP A 146 -16.26 0.33 -12.87
C ASP A 146 -14.92 0.71 -12.20
N PRO A 147 -14.07 1.52 -12.86
CA PRO A 147 -12.78 1.95 -12.31
C PRO A 147 -12.89 2.73 -11.00
N SER A 148 -13.99 3.46 -10.77
CA SER A 148 -14.18 4.27 -9.56
C SER A 148 -14.36 3.44 -8.29
N LYS A 149 -14.66 2.14 -8.44
CA LYS A 149 -14.85 1.19 -7.34
C LYS A 149 -13.65 0.26 -7.14
N ARG A 150 -12.56 0.48 -7.86
CA ARG A 150 -11.33 -0.30 -7.70
C ARG A 150 -10.57 0.18 -6.48
N PHE A 151 -10.10 -0.75 -5.66
CA PHE A 151 -9.16 -0.43 -4.61
C PHE A 151 -7.79 -0.12 -5.22
N THR A 152 -7.13 0.91 -4.70
CA THR A 152 -5.81 1.36 -5.16
C THR A 152 -4.69 1.02 -4.18
N THR A 153 -5.04 0.66 -2.95
CA THR A 153 -4.10 0.27 -1.88
C THR A 153 -4.71 -0.81 -0.98
N PRO A 154 -3.91 -1.74 -0.44
CA PRO A 154 -4.32 -2.68 0.61
C PRO A 154 -4.75 -1.99 1.91
N ARG A 155 -4.41 -0.72 2.13
CA ARG A 155 -4.87 0.08 3.27
C ARG A 155 -6.16 0.85 3.02
N HIS A 156 -6.85 0.58 1.91
CA HIS A 156 -8.15 1.17 1.68
C HIS A 156 -9.10 0.86 2.85
N PRO A 157 -9.88 1.83 3.39
CA PRO A 157 -10.66 1.64 4.62
C PRO A 157 -11.59 0.40 4.58
N ALA A 158 -12.17 0.12 3.42
CA ALA A 158 -12.96 -1.09 3.20
C ALA A 158 -12.16 -2.39 3.39
N ILE A 159 -10.95 -2.46 2.82
CA ILE A 159 -10.08 -3.63 2.92
C ILE A 159 -9.64 -3.80 4.38
N VAL A 160 -9.22 -2.71 5.04
CA VAL A 160 -8.79 -2.72 6.45
C VAL A 160 -9.91 -3.26 7.35
N SER A 161 -11.14 -2.74 7.23
CA SER A 161 -12.26 -3.20 8.05
C SER A 161 -12.59 -4.68 7.85
N ILE A 162 -12.50 -5.18 6.61
CA ILE A 162 -12.68 -6.61 6.32
C ILE A 162 -11.52 -7.42 6.93
N ALA A 163 -10.29 -6.94 6.77
CA ALA A 163 -9.08 -7.60 7.24
C ALA A 163 -9.07 -7.75 8.77
N GLU A 164 -9.45 -6.72 9.52
CA GLU A 164 -9.60 -6.75 10.98
C GLU A 164 -10.56 -7.87 11.42
N THR A 165 -11.68 -8.01 10.72
CA THR A 165 -12.66 -9.07 11.02
C THR A 165 -12.09 -10.46 10.70
N LEU A 166 -11.50 -10.62 9.52
CA LEU A 166 -11.01 -11.91 9.03
C LEU A 166 -9.72 -12.37 9.75
N ALA A 167 -8.91 -11.45 10.25
CA ALA A 167 -7.66 -11.76 10.95
C ALA A 167 -7.85 -12.48 12.30
N THR A 168 -9.09 -12.51 12.82
CA THR A 168 -9.47 -13.26 14.03
C THR A 168 -9.63 -14.77 13.79
N ASP A 169 -9.73 -15.21 12.54
CA ASP A 169 -9.89 -16.63 12.16
C ASP A 169 -8.51 -17.26 11.88
N ASP A 170 -7.96 -17.98 12.85
CA ASP A 170 -6.62 -18.61 12.78
C ASP A 170 -6.47 -19.57 11.59
N GLN A 171 -7.53 -20.31 11.26
CA GLN A 171 -7.55 -21.23 10.13
C GLN A 171 -7.47 -20.45 8.82
N LEU A 172 -8.21 -19.36 8.71
CA LEU A 172 -8.19 -18.48 7.55
C LEU A 172 -6.82 -17.83 7.36
N VAL A 173 -6.26 -17.25 8.43
CA VAL A 173 -4.92 -16.62 8.44
C VAL A 173 -3.85 -17.63 7.97
N THR A 174 -3.92 -18.87 8.45
CA THR A 174 -3.00 -19.94 8.03
C THR A 174 -3.19 -20.30 6.56
N SER A 175 -4.43 -20.44 6.10
CA SER A 175 -4.73 -20.71 4.69
C SER A 175 -4.23 -19.58 3.78
N ILE A 176 -4.45 -18.31 4.16
CA ILE A 176 -3.98 -17.13 3.41
C ILE A 176 -2.45 -17.11 3.32
N ARG A 177 -1.76 -17.35 4.44
CA ARG A 177 -0.29 -17.39 4.48
C ARG A 177 0.26 -18.43 3.50
N ASN A 178 -0.35 -19.62 3.46
CA ASN A 178 0.07 -20.67 2.54
C ASN A 178 -0.18 -20.29 1.08
N GLU A 179 -1.27 -19.60 0.76
CA GLU A 179 -1.50 -19.11 -0.60
C GLU A 179 -0.49 -18.04 -1.02
N LEU A 180 -0.24 -17.04 -0.17
CA LEU A 180 0.73 -15.97 -0.44
C LEU A 180 2.16 -16.50 -0.67
N ARG A 181 2.53 -17.62 -0.06
CA ARG A 181 3.83 -18.27 -0.27
C ARG A 181 3.94 -19.00 -1.61
N ASN A 182 2.82 -19.48 -2.14
CA ASN A 182 2.80 -20.41 -3.28
C ASN A 182 2.26 -19.78 -4.58
N LYS A 183 1.69 -18.58 -4.52
CA LYS A 183 1.04 -17.92 -5.66
C LYS A 183 1.70 -16.58 -5.99
N SER A 184 1.83 -16.30 -7.29
CA SER A 184 2.12 -14.95 -7.78
C SER A 184 0.85 -14.09 -7.76
N MET A 185 1.01 -12.77 -7.87
CA MET A 185 -0.08 -11.80 -8.00
C MET A 185 -1.11 -12.18 -9.08
N ARG A 186 -0.66 -12.85 -10.16
CA ARG A 186 -1.53 -13.22 -11.29
C ARG A 186 -2.21 -14.59 -11.12
N ASP A 187 -1.88 -15.34 -10.08
CA ASP A 187 -2.36 -16.72 -9.89
C ASP A 187 -3.55 -16.80 -8.92
N TYR A 188 -4.15 -15.65 -8.58
CA TYR A 188 -5.35 -15.56 -7.74
C TYR A 188 -6.64 -15.83 -8.51
N GLU A 189 -6.64 -16.88 -9.31
CA GLU A 189 -7.81 -17.39 -10.01
C GLU A 189 -8.83 -18.00 -9.02
N PRO A 190 -10.12 -18.03 -9.39
CA PRO A 190 -11.15 -18.70 -8.61
C PRO A 190 -10.77 -20.13 -8.28
N ASN A 191 -10.78 -20.46 -6.99
CA ASN A 191 -10.39 -21.78 -6.53
C ASN A 191 -11.23 -22.20 -5.31
N GLN A 192 -11.06 -23.45 -4.90
CA GLN A 192 -11.87 -24.05 -3.85
C GLN A 192 -11.29 -23.88 -2.43
N SER A 193 -10.20 -23.13 -2.28
CA SER A 193 -9.54 -22.98 -0.99
C SER A 193 -10.42 -22.26 0.04
N TYR A 194 -10.16 -22.54 1.31
CA TYR A 194 -10.82 -21.88 2.42
C TYR A 194 -10.57 -20.36 2.39
N ALA A 195 -9.31 -19.96 2.16
CA ALA A 195 -8.91 -18.56 2.02
C ALA A 195 -9.72 -17.83 0.94
N TYR A 196 -9.71 -18.36 -0.28
CA TYR A 196 -10.37 -17.71 -1.40
C TYR A 196 -11.88 -17.53 -1.15
N LYS A 197 -12.57 -18.61 -0.76
CA LYS A 197 -14.03 -18.58 -0.54
C LYS A 197 -14.44 -17.56 0.53
N ARG A 198 -13.76 -17.58 1.70
CA ARG A 198 -14.09 -16.70 2.81
C ARG A 198 -13.78 -15.24 2.50
N SER A 199 -12.62 -14.97 1.91
CA SER A 199 -12.20 -13.63 1.54
C SER A 199 -13.09 -13.02 0.46
N MET A 200 -13.43 -13.78 -0.59
CA MET A 200 -14.33 -13.30 -1.64
C MET A 200 -15.74 -13.01 -1.12
N ALA A 201 -16.30 -13.90 -0.29
CA ALA A 201 -17.61 -13.67 0.32
C ALA A 201 -17.63 -12.37 1.16
N ALA A 202 -16.53 -12.08 1.87
CA ALA A 202 -16.41 -10.84 2.65
C ALA A 202 -16.35 -9.59 1.75
N LEU A 203 -15.58 -9.63 0.65
CA LEU A 203 -15.50 -8.54 -0.33
C LEU A 203 -16.84 -8.28 -1.03
N GLU A 204 -17.55 -9.34 -1.42
CA GLU A 204 -18.87 -9.26 -2.06
C GLU A 204 -19.93 -8.69 -1.11
N ASN A 205 -19.93 -9.13 0.15
CA ASN A 205 -20.82 -8.58 1.18
C ASN A 205 -20.58 -7.10 1.42
N PHE A 206 -19.32 -6.65 1.42
CA PHE A 206 -19.00 -5.24 1.60
C PHE A 206 -19.44 -4.38 0.41
N THR A 207 -19.20 -4.85 -0.82
CA THR A 207 -19.58 -4.12 -2.05
C THR A 207 -21.08 -4.11 -2.30
N SER A 208 -21.83 -5.08 -1.75
CA SER A 208 -23.29 -5.19 -1.89
C SER A 208 -24.08 -4.42 -0.83
N ARG A 209 -23.43 -3.96 0.26
CA ARG A 209 -24.08 -3.09 1.24
C ARG A 209 -24.42 -1.76 0.56
N LYS A 210 -25.71 -1.48 0.39
CA LYS A 210 -26.18 -0.10 0.13
C LYS A 210 -25.58 0.80 1.21
N PRO A 211 -25.11 2.02 0.88
CA PRO A 211 -24.74 2.97 1.92
C PRO A 211 -25.92 3.06 2.88
N ALA A 212 -25.65 2.85 4.18
CA ALA A 212 -26.68 2.97 5.19
C ALA A 212 -27.38 4.32 4.96
N ASP A 213 -28.70 4.29 4.77
CA ASP A 213 -29.50 5.51 4.71
C ASP A 213 -29.07 6.38 5.88
N THR A 214 -28.53 7.55 5.56
CA THR A 214 -28.13 8.55 6.55
C THR A 214 -29.26 8.64 7.58
N PRO A 215 -29.02 8.42 8.88
CA PRO A 215 -30.08 8.52 9.87
C PRO A 215 -30.71 9.91 9.72
N PRO A 216 -32.07 10.02 9.76
CA PRO A 216 -32.72 11.29 9.54
C PRO A 216 -32.12 12.29 10.52
N ARG A 217 -31.61 13.39 9.95
CA ARG A 217 -31.02 14.50 10.68
C ARG A 217 -31.95 14.84 11.84
N ARG A 218 -31.53 14.49 13.06
CA ARG A 218 -32.26 14.77 14.30
C ARG A 218 -32.54 16.28 14.31
N GLN A 219 -33.78 16.68 14.03
CA GLN A 219 -34.19 18.07 14.15
C GLN A 219 -34.01 18.45 15.62
N LYS A 220 -32.99 19.27 15.90
CA LYS A 220 -32.85 19.96 17.18
C LYS A 220 -34.16 20.71 17.41
N GLY A 221 -34.79 20.44 18.54
CA GLY A 221 -36.05 21.07 18.92
C GLY A 221 -35.95 22.59 18.82
N GLN A 222 -36.83 23.19 18.02
CA GLN A 222 -37.17 24.58 18.15
C GLN A 222 -38.50 24.67 18.89
N LYS A 223 -38.35 25.20 20.10
CA LYS A 223 -39.35 25.75 21.01
C LYS A 223 -40.45 26.48 20.24
N LYS A 224 -41.70 26.06 20.47
CA LYS A 224 -42.90 26.80 20.07
C LYS A 224 -42.84 28.22 20.63
N GLU A 225 -42.89 29.21 19.76
CA GLU A 225 -43.41 30.53 20.09
C GLU A 225 -44.41 30.91 19.00
N ASN A 226 -45.66 31.05 19.43
CA ASN A 226 -46.78 31.53 18.63
C ASN A 226 -46.49 32.97 18.17
N LYS A 227 -46.77 33.28 16.91
CA LYS A 227 -47.39 34.56 16.55
C LYS A 227 -48.20 34.43 15.26
N SER A 228 -49.44 34.87 15.43
CA SER A 228 -50.52 35.16 14.49
C SER A 228 -50.10 35.82 13.17
N GLY A 229 -50.65 35.27 12.07
CA GLY A 229 -51.39 36.00 11.03
C GLY A 229 -50.59 36.89 10.07
N GLU A 230 -50.50 36.48 8.80
CA GLU A 230 -50.99 37.28 7.67
C GLU A 230 -50.97 36.48 6.36
N LYS A 231 -51.99 36.72 5.52
CA LYS A 231 -52.18 36.11 4.20
C LYS A 231 -51.48 36.98 3.14
N ALA A 232 -50.68 36.38 2.25
CA ALA A 232 -50.40 36.86 0.88
C ALA A 232 -49.61 35.77 0.14
N SER A 233 -50.19 35.09 -0.85
CA SER A 233 -50.30 35.45 -2.28
C SER A 233 -49.24 34.71 -3.12
N GLY A 234 -49.72 33.73 -3.88
CA GLY A 234 -48.93 32.96 -4.82
C GLY A 234 -48.73 33.75 -6.10
N ILE A 235 -47.53 34.33 -6.27
CA ILE A 235 -47.08 34.92 -7.55
C ILE A 235 -45.61 34.54 -7.88
N GLY A 236 -44.89 33.89 -6.96
CA GLY A 236 -43.45 33.63 -7.13
C GLY A 236 -43.04 32.53 -8.13
N CYS A 237 -43.96 31.68 -8.60
CA CYS A 237 -43.60 30.51 -9.43
C CYS A 237 -43.69 30.76 -10.95
N LEU A 238 -44.35 31.83 -11.40
CA LEU A 238 -44.51 32.10 -12.84
C LEU A 238 -43.40 32.98 -13.44
N ILE A 239 -42.72 33.80 -12.63
CA ILE A 239 -41.65 34.68 -13.14
C ILE A 239 -40.36 33.90 -13.42
N VAL A 240 -40.07 32.85 -12.64
CA VAL A 240 -38.87 32.01 -12.86
C VAL A 240 -39.01 31.13 -14.12
N ALA A 241 -40.22 30.66 -14.42
CA ALA A 241 -40.47 29.86 -15.62
C ALA A 241 -40.36 30.69 -16.92
N ALA A 242 -40.79 31.95 -16.90
CA ALA A 242 -40.68 32.83 -18.07
C ALA A 242 -39.23 33.22 -18.41
N ILE A 243 -38.35 33.37 -17.41
CA ILE A 243 -36.93 33.70 -17.60
C ILE A 243 -36.17 32.52 -18.22
N ILE A 244 -36.49 31.28 -17.83
CA ILE A 244 -35.83 30.08 -18.37
C ILE A 244 -36.22 29.87 -19.84
N ILE A 245 -37.48 30.13 -20.22
CA ILE A 245 -37.92 30.00 -21.62
C ILE A 245 -37.28 31.09 -22.51
N TYR A 246 -37.14 32.32 -22.00
CA TYR A 246 -36.48 33.40 -22.75
C TYR A 246 -34.98 33.15 -22.96
N LEU A 247 -34.29 32.57 -21.97
CA LEU A 247 -32.86 32.21 -22.08
C LEU A 247 -32.61 31.05 -23.05
N ILE A 248 -33.55 30.11 -23.19
CA ILE A 248 -33.46 29.03 -24.18
C ILE A 248 -33.64 29.57 -25.60
N PHE A 249 -34.51 30.57 -25.80
CA PHE A 249 -34.75 31.15 -27.12
C PHE A 249 -33.59 32.01 -27.64
N LEU A 250 -32.83 32.65 -26.76
CA LEU A 250 -31.64 33.45 -27.12
C LEU A 250 -30.40 32.62 -27.46
N ALA A 251 -30.41 31.31 -27.17
CA ALA A 251 -29.29 30.41 -27.49
C ALA A 251 -29.41 29.75 -28.88
N PHE A 252 -30.51 29.98 -29.60
CA PHE A 252 -30.81 29.34 -30.88
C PHE A 252 -31.04 30.31 -32.06
N PHE A 253 -30.73 31.60 -31.90
CA PHE A 253 -30.69 32.61 -32.97
C PHE A 253 -29.41 33.44 -32.91
#